data_AF-A0A8B6HQH2-F1
#
_entry.id   AF-A0A8B6HQH2-F1
#
_cell.length_a   1.000
_cell.length_b   1.000
_cell.length_c   1.000
_cell.angle_alpha   90.00
_cell.angle_beta   90.00
_cell.angle_gamma   90.00
#
_symmetry.space_group_name_H-M   'P 1'
#
loop_
_entity.id
_entity.type
_entity.pdbx_description
1 polymer ?
#
loop_
_entity_poly.entity_id
_entity_poly.type
_entity_poly.pdbx_seq_one_letter_code
_entity_poly.pdbx_strand_id
1 'polypeptide(L)'
;MSCSRITSGKMQLAQNNKPSTVESLEQGWSRIETVFKETSRNTLGLRQRERKKWISDDTWTSIQQRKDIKTKLNSTKSERIQTTLRKEYSVKDKEVKRKAKADKAIYLETLAKEAETAASKGELSTVYKITKELSGKHTSSSVPCKSKDGKILASESQQLERWTEHFKETLNAEHQADVPVIEQFGMELDIDIGE
;
A
#
# COMPACT_ATOMS: atom_id res chain seq x y z
N MET A 1 -69.57 7.11 -70.83
CA MET A 1 -70.49 6.83 -69.70
C MET A 1 -70.28 5.40 -69.25
N SER A 2 -69.63 5.17 -68.12
CA SER A 2 -70.05 4.17 -67.12
C SER A 2 -69.12 4.27 -65.92
N CYS A 3 -69.73 4.47 -64.77
CA CYS A 3 -69.10 4.68 -63.48
C CYS A 3 -69.22 3.39 -62.65
N SER A 4 -68.41 3.30 -61.59
CA SER A 4 -68.49 2.36 -60.44
C SER A 4 -67.75 1.03 -60.63
N ARG A 5 -67.14 0.39 -59.61
CA ARG A 5 -67.28 0.56 -58.16
C ARG A 5 -66.08 -0.09 -57.45
N ILE A 6 -65.82 0.41 -56.25
CA ILE A 6 -64.84 0.00 -55.22
C ILE A 6 -64.96 -1.50 -54.88
N THR A 7 -63.83 -2.19 -54.73
CA THR A 7 -63.73 -3.38 -53.87
C THR A 7 -62.58 -3.27 -52.88
N SER A 8 -63.00 -3.45 -51.63
CA SER A 8 -62.30 -3.49 -50.37
C SER A 8 -61.00 -4.31 -50.36
N GLY A 9 -60.07 -3.86 -49.53
CA GLY A 9 -58.72 -4.39 -49.43
C GLY A 9 -58.59 -5.75 -48.73
N LYS A 10 -57.38 -6.29 -48.84
CA LYS A 10 -56.81 -7.28 -47.94
C LYS A 10 -55.52 -6.71 -47.38
N MET A 11 -55.62 -6.05 -46.24
CA MET A 11 -54.47 -5.86 -45.35
C MET A 11 -54.05 -7.26 -44.89
N GLN A 12 -52.89 -7.72 -45.35
CA GLN A 12 -52.20 -8.83 -44.69
C GLN A 12 -51.65 -8.29 -43.37
N LEU A 13 -52.37 -8.56 -42.28
CA LEU A 13 -51.78 -8.48 -40.95
C LEU A 13 -50.70 -9.57 -40.91
N ALA A 14 -49.44 -9.13 -41.03
CA ALA A 14 -48.31 -9.94 -40.62
C ALA A 14 -48.60 -10.43 -39.20
N GLN A 15 -48.71 -11.75 -39.05
CA GLN A 15 -48.66 -12.34 -37.72
C GLN A 15 -47.27 -12.03 -37.18
N ASN A 16 -47.20 -10.97 -36.37
CA ASN A 16 -46.09 -10.74 -35.47
C ASN A 16 -46.09 -11.95 -34.52
N ASN A 17 -45.29 -12.93 -34.93
CA ASN A 17 -44.92 -14.09 -34.16
C ASN A 17 -44.34 -13.54 -32.86
N LYS A 18 -45.16 -13.55 -31.82
CA LYS A 18 -44.75 -13.30 -30.44
C LYS A 18 -43.68 -14.35 -30.17
N PRO A 19 -42.40 -14.02 -29.92
CA PRO A 19 -41.50 -15.02 -29.40
C PRO A 19 -42.01 -15.35 -28.00
N SER A 20 -42.77 -16.42 -27.93
CA SER A 20 -43.13 -17.12 -26.71
C SER A 20 -41.87 -17.77 -26.17
N THR A 21 -41.08 -17.00 -25.46
CA THR A 21 -40.27 -17.52 -24.38
C THR A 21 -40.53 -16.58 -23.23
N VAL A 22 -41.47 -16.97 -22.37
CA VAL A 22 -41.43 -16.51 -20.98
C VAL A 22 -40.18 -17.18 -20.39
N GLU A 23 -38.99 -16.71 -20.79
CA GLU A 23 -37.79 -16.93 -20.01
C GLU A 23 -38.17 -16.47 -18.60
N SER A 24 -38.11 -17.39 -17.65
CA SER A 24 -38.41 -17.08 -16.26
C SER A 24 -37.62 -15.83 -15.88
N LEU A 25 -38.19 -14.91 -15.09
CA LEU A 25 -37.50 -13.70 -14.64
C LEU A 25 -36.09 -14.02 -14.11
N GLU A 26 -35.95 -15.18 -13.45
CA GLU A 26 -34.69 -15.76 -12.96
C GLU A 26 -33.68 -16.05 -14.08
N GLN A 27 -34.13 -16.59 -15.21
CA GLN A 27 -33.29 -16.87 -16.39
C GLN A 27 -32.84 -15.56 -17.05
N GLY A 28 -33.72 -14.56 -17.13
CA GLY A 28 -33.39 -13.22 -17.62
C GLY A 28 -32.34 -12.54 -16.75
N TRP A 29 -32.48 -12.57 -15.43
CA TRP A 29 -31.48 -12.04 -14.49
C TRP A 29 -30.16 -12.79 -14.56
N SER A 30 -30.18 -14.12 -14.61
CA SER A 30 -28.97 -14.94 -14.75
C SER A 30 -28.22 -14.64 -16.05
N ARG A 31 -28.94 -14.39 -17.14
CA ARG A 31 -28.37 -13.99 -18.43
C ARG A 31 -27.69 -12.62 -18.35
N ILE A 32 -28.33 -11.63 -17.73
CA ILE A 32 -27.73 -10.29 -17.55
C ILE A 32 -26.48 -10.39 -16.67
N GLU A 33 -26.55 -11.14 -15.56
CA GLU A 33 -25.43 -11.32 -14.64
C GLU A 33 -24.23 -12.00 -15.30
N THR A 34 -24.48 -13.05 -16.10
CA THR A 34 -23.42 -13.77 -16.83
C THR A 34 -22.78 -12.89 -17.88
N VAL A 35 -23.57 -12.24 -18.74
CA VAL A 35 -23.07 -11.30 -19.76
C VAL A 35 -22.29 -10.17 -19.12
N PHE A 36 -22.77 -9.58 -18.03
CA PHE A 36 -22.07 -8.52 -17.32
C PHE A 36 -20.73 -8.99 -16.73
N LYS A 37 -20.71 -10.15 -16.04
CA LYS A 37 -19.48 -10.73 -15.48
C LYS A 37 -18.47 -11.08 -16.57
N GLU A 38 -18.93 -11.59 -17.70
CA GLU A 38 -18.08 -12.01 -18.80
C GLU A 38 -17.51 -10.81 -19.58
N THR A 39 -18.35 -9.85 -19.94
CA THR A 39 -17.90 -8.59 -20.56
C THR A 39 -16.96 -7.81 -19.65
N SER A 40 -17.24 -7.73 -18.34
CA SER A 40 -16.35 -7.10 -17.36
C SER A 40 -15.01 -7.83 -17.26
N ARG A 41 -15.02 -9.17 -17.24
CA ARG A 41 -13.79 -9.96 -17.21
C ARG A 41 -12.96 -9.78 -18.48
N ASN A 42 -13.60 -9.65 -19.64
CA ASN A 42 -12.91 -9.48 -20.92
C ASN A 42 -12.36 -8.07 -21.11
N THR A 43 -13.07 -7.05 -20.65
CA THR A 43 -12.69 -5.64 -20.81
C THR A 43 -11.74 -5.16 -19.72
N LEU A 44 -12.03 -5.46 -18.45
CA LEU A 44 -11.27 -4.97 -17.29
C LEU A 44 -10.23 -5.99 -16.79
N GLY A 45 -10.38 -7.27 -17.13
CA GLY A 45 -9.57 -8.34 -16.58
C GLY A 45 -9.86 -8.62 -15.09
N LEU A 46 -9.15 -9.60 -14.54
CA LEU A 46 -9.12 -9.83 -13.09
C LEU A 46 -7.86 -9.18 -12.52
N ARG A 47 -8.02 -8.41 -11.43
CA ARG A 47 -6.87 -7.90 -10.68
C ARG A 47 -6.08 -9.08 -10.12
N GLN A 48 -4.98 -9.42 -10.78
CA GLN A 48 -4.02 -10.38 -10.26
C GLN A 48 -3.28 -9.73 -9.10
N ARG A 49 -3.30 -10.39 -7.94
CA ARG A 49 -2.41 -10.01 -6.85
C ARG A 49 -1.10 -10.75 -7.08
N GLU A 50 -0.05 -9.97 -7.31
CA GLU A 50 1.30 -10.53 -7.34
C GLU A 50 1.57 -11.26 -6.03
N ARG A 51 2.06 -12.50 -6.14
CA ARG A 51 2.52 -13.24 -4.98
C ARG A 51 3.73 -12.50 -4.43
N LYS A 52 3.80 -12.39 -3.10
CA LYS A 52 4.98 -11.82 -2.46
C LYS A 52 6.17 -12.73 -2.76
N LYS A 53 7.27 -12.15 -3.23
CA LYS A 53 8.49 -12.86 -3.64
C LYS A 53 9.06 -13.78 -2.55
N TRP A 54 8.84 -13.43 -1.28
CA TRP A 54 9.34 -14.17 -0.13
C TRP A 54 8.46 -15.33 0.33
N ILE A 55 7.23 -15.48 -0.16
CA ILE A 55 6.35 -16.60 0.25
C ILE A 55 6.60 -17.80 -0.66
N SER A 56 6.96 -18.94 -0.06
CA SER A 56 7.18 -20.21 -0.74
C SER A 56 5.88 -20.84 -1.26
N ASP A 57 5.99 -21.68 -2.30
CA ASP A 57 4.86 -22.43 -2.85
C ASP A 57 4.24 -23.42 -1.85
N ASP A 58 5.04 -23.98 -0.93
CA ASP A 58 4.52 -24.83 0.16
C ASP A 58 3.63 -24.03 1.13
N THR A 59 4.04 -22.80 1.47
CA THR A 59 3.23 -21.88 2.28
C THR A 59 1.95 -21.48 1.55
N TRP A 60 2.02 -21.25 0.24
CA TRP A 60 0.83 -20.99 -0.58
C TRP A 60 -0.14 -22.18 -0.61
N THR A 61 0.38 -23.41 -0.73
CA THR A 61 -0.43 -24.62 -0.67
C THR A 61 -1.13 -24.74 0.69
N SER A 62 -0.42 -24.42 1.77
CA SER A 62 -0.98 -24.42 3.13
C SER A 62 -2.05 -23.32 3.32
N ILE A 63 -1.85 -22.13 2.73
CA ILE A 63 -2.84 -21.05 2.70
C ILE A 63 -4.11 -21.49 1.97
N GLN A 64 -3.95 -22.21 0.85
CA GLN A 64 -5.07 -22.72 0.06
C GLN A 64 -5.86 -23.76 0.87
N GLN A 65 -5.19 -24.72 1.51
CA GLN A 65 -5.85 -25.69 2.40
C GLN A 65 -6.65 -25.01 3.52
N ARG A 66 -6.07 -23.99 4.16
CA ARG A 66 -6.77 -23.18 5.17
C ARG A 66 -8.01 -22.50 4.59
N LYS A 67 -7.91 -21.98 3.36
CA LYS A 67 -9.02 -21.35 2.64
C LYS A 67 -10.14 -22.37 2.36
N ASP A 68 -9.78 -23.58 1.95
CA ASP A 68 -10.76 -24.65 1.68
C ASP A 68 -11.48 -25.13 2.95
N ILE A 69 -10.79 -25.18 4.09
CA ILE A 69 -11.44 -25.44 5.38
C ILE A 69 -12.41 -24.30 5.72
N LYS A 70 -12.00 -23.05 5.46
CA LYS A 70 -12.85 -21.88 5.72
C LYS A 70 -14.09 -21.85 4.83
N THR A 71 -13.99 -22.23 3.55
CA THR A 71 -15.15 -22.33 2.66
C THR A 71 -16.09 -23.43 3.11
N LYS A 72 -15.57 -24.61 3.49
CA LYS A 72 -16.38 -25.70 4.10
C LYS A 72 -17.08 -25.25 5.38
N LEU A 73 -16.40 -24.49 6.24
CA LEU A 73 -16.99 -23.95 7.47
C LEU A 73 -18.15 -23.00 7.16
N ASN A 74 -18.00 -22.15 6.14
CA ASN A 74 -19.03 -21.18 5.75
C ASN A 74 -20.26 -21.84 5.08
N SER A 75 -20.09 -22.98 4.40
CA SER A 75 -21.21 -23.69 3.76
C SER A 75 -21.93 -24.66 4.70
N THR A 76 -21.28 -25.09 5.78
CA THR A 76 -21.82 -26.08 6.72
C THR A 76 -22.85 -25.46 7.68
N LYS A 77 -24.06 -26.04 7.74
CA LYS A 77 -25.13 -25.61 8.67
C LYS A 77 -25.10 -26.32 10.03
N SER A 78 -24.60 -27.55 10.11
CA SER A 78 -24.59 -28.35 11.36
C SER A 78 -23.52 -27.88 12.35
N GLU A 79 -23.92 -27.59 13.59
CA GLU A 79 -23.01 -27.09 14.64
C GLU A 79 -21.93 -28.10 15.03
N ARG A 80 -22.24 -29.41 15.04
CA ARG A 80 -21.27 -30.46 15.37
C ARG A 80 -20.09 -30.46 14.40
N ILE A 81 -20.38 -30.38 13.10
CA ILE A 81 -19.39 -30.36 12.02
C ILE A 81 -18.65 -29.01 12.00
N GLN A 82 -19.34 -27.90 12.27
CA GLN A 82 -18.65 -26.61 12.41
C GLN A 82 -17.62 -26.64 13.55
N THR A 83 -17.91 -27.28 14.66
CA THR A 83 -17.00 -27.36 15.80
C THR A 83 -15.71 -28.11 15.45
N THR A 84 -15.79 -29.21 14.69
CA THR A 84 -14.60 -29.93 14.21
C THR A 84 -13.82 -29.10 13.19
N LEU A 85 -14.50 -28.51 12.21
CA LEU A 85 -13.87 -27.65 11.20
C LEU A 85 -13.18 -26.42 11.80
N ARG A 86 -13.72 -25.84 12.88
CA ARG A 86 -13.08 -24.74 13.61
C ARG A 86 -11.76 -25.18 14.26
N LYS A 87 -11.71 -26.40 14.82
CA LYS A 87 -10.47 -26.97 15.39
C LYS A 87 -9.43 -27.21 14.29
N GLU A 88 -9.83 -27.82 13.18
CA GLU A 88 -8.96 -28.04 12.01
C GLU A 88 -8.43 -26.72 11.44
N TYR A 89 -9.31 -25.72 11.28
CA TYR A 89 -8.92 -24.39 10.84
C TYR A 89 -7.89 -23.75 11.77
N SER A 90 -8.09 -23.86 13.09
CA SER A 90 -7.15 -23.33 14.09
C SER A 90 -5.75 -23.95 13.96
N VAL A 91 -5.68 -25.28 13.79
CA VAL A 91 -4.41 -25.99 13.57
C VAL A 91 -3.75 -25.52 12.28
N LYS A 92 -4.49 -25.47 11.17
CA LYS A 92 -3.97 -25.01 9.89
C LYS A 92 -3.58 -23.53 9.87
N ASP A 93 -4.31 -22.68 10.59
CA ASP A 93 -3.95 -21.26 10.73
C ASP A 93 -2.63 -21.07 11.47
N LYS A 94 -2.39 -21.84 12.54
CA LYS A 94 -1.10 -21.86 13.24
C LYS A 94 0.03 -22.35 12.33
N GLU A 95 -0.21 -23.41 11.55
CA GLU A 95 0.76 -23.94 10.59
C GLU A 95 1.14 -22.88 9.54
N VAL A 96 0.13 -22.25 8.92
CA VAL A 96 0.34 -21.19 7.92
C VAL A 96 1.13 -20.01 8.50
N LYS A 97 0.79 -19.57 9.72
CA LYS A 97 1.53 -18.49 10.39
C LYS A 97 2.98 -18.86 10.66
N ARG A 98 3.24 -20.10 11.09
CA ARG A 98 4.60 -20.61 11.32
C ARG A 98 5.40 -20.65 10.02
N LYS A 99 4.85 -21.24 8.95
CA LYS A 99 5.51 -21.32 7.64
C LYS A 99 5.79 -19.94 7.06
N ALA A 100 4.79 -19.03 7.07
CA ALA A 100 4.98 -17.67 6.60
C ALA A 100 6.04 -16.88 7.38
N LYS A 101 6.17 -17.13 8.70
CA LYS A 101 7.25 -16.53 9.51
C LYS A 101 8.61 -17.10 9.12
N ALA A 102 8.71 -18.42 8.92
CA ALA A 102 9.94 -19.08 8.50
C ALA A 102 10.40 -18.60 7.11
N ASP A 103 9.50 -18.58 6.14
CA ASP A 103 9.76 -18.07 4.78
C ASP A 103 10.28 -16.63 4.81
N LYS A 104 9.63 -15.76 5.59
CA LYS A 104 10.08 -14.38 5.76
C LYS A 104 11.48 -14.30 6.39
N ALA A 105 11.76 -15.12 7.40
CA ALA A 105 13.08 -15.16 8.05
C ALA A 105 14.17 -15.60 7.06
N ILE A 106 13.92 -16.65 6.27
CA ILE A 106 14.84 -17.12 5.22
C ILE A 106 15.10 -16.02 4.21
N TYR A 107 14.05 -15.34 3.73
CA TYR A 107 14.20 -14.26 2.76
C TYR A 107 15.02 -13.07 3.32
N LEU A 108 14.76 -12.66 4.56
CA LEU A 108 15.54 -11.59 5.19
C LEU A 108 17.01 -11.99 5.38
N GLU A 109 17.27 -13.24 5.76
CA GLU A 109 18.60 -13.81 5.88
C GLU A 109 19.34 -13.81 4.53
N THR A 110 18.66 -14.17 3.44
CA THR A 110 19.27 -14.12 2.09
C THR A 110 19.63 -12.70 1.67
N LEU A 111 18.77 -11.72 1.94
CA LEU A 111 19.04 -10.31 1.67
C LEU A 111 20.22 -9.80 2.51
N ALA A 112 20.27 -10.17 3.80
CA ALA A 112 21.36 -9.78 4.68
C ALA A 112 22.71 -10.31 4.18
N LYS A 113 22.78 -11.60 3.79
CA LYS A 113 23.98 -12.19 3.19
C LYS A 113 24.38 -11.51 1.89
N GLU A 114 23.41 -11.17 1.04
CA GLU A 114 23.69 -10.44 -0.19
C GLU A 114 24.31 -9.06 0.12
N ALA A 115 23.76 -8.33 1.11
CA ALA A 115 24.32 -7.06 1.55
C ALA A 115 25.75 -7.20 2.12
N GLU A 116 26.03 -8.23 2.92
CA GLU A 116 27.38 -8.51 3.44
C GLU A 116 28.39 -8.77 2.31
N THR A 117 27.98 -9.55 1.30
CA THR A 117 28.83 -9.85 0.15
C THR A 117 29.06 -8.62 -0.74
N ALA A 118 28.04 -7.78 -0.92
CA ALA A 118 28.15 -6.52 -1.65
C ALA A 118 29.05 -5.51 -0.92
N ALA A 119 28.95 -5.43 0.41
CA ALA A 119 29.82 -4.60 1.23
C ALA A 119 31.28 -5.06 1.13
N SER A 120 31.53 -6.38 1.19
CA SER A 120 32.86 -6.96 1.02
C SER A 120 33.48 -6.67 -0.34
N LYS A 121 32.65 -6.50 -1.39
CA LYS A 121 33.07 -6.12 -2.75
C LYS A 121 33.19 -4.60 -2.96
N GLY A 122 32.76 -3.78 -2.00
CA GLY A 122 32.73 -2.32 -2.13
C GLY A 122 31.56 -1.75 -2.94
N GLU A 123 30.50 -2.55 -3.19
CA GLU A 123 29.32 -2.12 -3.97
C GLU A 123 28.29 -1.35 -3.12
N LEU A 124 28.61 -0.11 -2.74
CA LEU A 124 27.76 0.71 -1.85
C LEU A 124 26.33 0.93 -2.37
N SER A 125 26.15 1.05 -3.70
CA SER A 125 24.82 1.18 -4.31
C SER A 125 23.93 -0.04 -4.04
N THR A 126 24.49 -1.24 -4.14
CA THR A 126 23.78 -2.50 -3.90
C THR A 126 23.41 -2.63 -2.42
N VAL A 127 24.36 -2.32 -1.52
CA VAL A 127 24.11 -2.29 -0.07
C VAL A 127 22.96 -1.34 0.27
N TYR A 128 22.99 -0.09 -0.23
CA TYR A 128 21.93 0.88 0.02
C TYR A 128 20.56 0.39 -0.46
N LYS A 129 20.46 -0.21 -1.65
CA LYS A 129 19.20 -0.76 -2.17
C LYS A 129 18.65 -1.85 -1.26
N ILE A 130 19.50 -2.79 -0.83
CA ILE A 130 19.10 -3.90 0.05
C ILE A 130 18.71 -3.37 1.44
N THR A 131 19.48 -2.46 2.04
CA THR A 131 19.14 -1.84 3.32
C THR A 131 17.81 -1.08 3.25
N LYS A 132 17.55 -0.40 2.14
CA LYS A 132 16.26 0.27 1.89
C LYS A 132 15.11 -0.72 1.76
N GLU A 133 15.32 -1.89 1.16
CA GLU A 133 14.33 -2.95 1.09
C GLU A 133 14.05 -3.58 2.47
N LEU A 134 15.10 -3.80 3.27
CA LEU A 134 15.01 -4.34 4.63
C LEU A 134 14.33 -3.40 5.63
N SER A 135 14.64 -2.09 5.57
CA SER A 135 14.04 -1.06 6.42
C SER A 135 12.58 -0.77 6.09
N GLY A 136 12.11 -1.19 4.90
CA GLY A 136 10.73 -1.05 4.46
C GLY A 136 10.38 0.38 4.06
N LYS A 137 9.08 0.64 3.86
CA LYS A 137 8.59 1.98 3.51
C LYS A 137 8.45 2.81 4.78
N HIS A 138 9.38 3.73 5.03
CA HIS A 138 9.13 4.82 5.96
C HIS A 138 8.12 5.78 5.35
N THR A 139 7.00 6.01 6.04
CA THR A 139 6.15 7.16 5.75
C THR A 139 6.83 8.35 6.41
N SER A 140 7.62 9.11 5.66
CA SER A 140 7.97 10.46 6.10
C SER A 140 6.70 11.29 5.98
N SER A 141 5.85 11.28 7.01
CA SER A 141 4.86 12.34 7.12
C SER A 141 5.65 13.63 7.27
N SER A 142 5.55 14.54 6.30
CA SER A 142 6.07 15.89 6.46
C SER A 142 5.43 16.46 7.73
N VAL A 143 6.21 16.62 8.79
CA VAL A 143 5.71 17.22 10.02
C VAL A 143 5.41 18.68 9.67
N PRO A 144 4.15 19.14 9.81
CA PRO A 144 3.81 20.51 9.49
C PRO A 144 4.69 21.48 10.31
N CYS A 145 5.28 22.48 9.63
CA CYS A 145 6.10 23.48 10.30
C CYS A 145 5.24 24.24 11.33
N LYS A 146 5.70 24.35 12.57
CA LYS A 146 4.99 25.03 13.65
C LYS A 146 5.61 26.40 13.93
N SER A 147 4.76 27.37 14.20
CA SER A 147 5.13 28.66 14.79
C SER A 147 5.78 28.45 16.17
N LYS A 148 6.43 29.50 16.69
CA LYS A 148 6.97 29.54 18.06
C LYS A 148 5.89 29.23 19.11
N ASP A 149 4.66 29.66 18.87
CA ASP A 149 3.48 29.39 19.71
C ASP A 149 2.84 28.00 19.48
N GLY A 150 3.47 27.14 18.68
CA GLY A 150 3.00 25.77 18.41
C GLY A 150 1.88 25.63 17.36
N LYS A 151 1.43 26.73 16.75
CA LYS A 151 0.41 26.72 15.67
C LYS A 151 0.99 26.20 14.35
N ILE A 152 0.23 25.39 13.61
CA ILE A 152 0.65 24.86 12.30
C ILE A 152 0.61 25.97 11.24
N LEU A 153 1.72 26.15 10.52
CA LEU A 153 1.89 27.11 9.44
C LEU A 153 1.53 26.45 8.11
N ALA A 154 0.43 26.89 7.50
CA ALA A 154 -0.09 26.32 6.25
C ALA A 154 0.42 27.03 4.99
N SER A 155 0.95 28.26 5.11
CA SER A 155 1.44 29.05 3.99
C SER A 155 2.97 28.98 3.86
N GLU A 156 3.47 28.89 2.63
CA GLU A 156 4.90 28.84 2.32
C GLU A 156 5.66 30.08 2.82
N SER A 157 5.07 31.27 2.71
CA SER A 157 5.69 32.51 3.19
C SER A 157 5.89 32.50 4.71
N GLN A 158 4.89 32.02 5.46
CA GLN A 158 4.96 31.89 6.91
C GLN A 158 5.99 30.85 7.34
N GLN A 159 6.13 29.76 6.56
CA GLN A 159 7.17 28.77 6.80
C GLN A 159 8.55 29.39 6.58
N LEU A 160 8.79 30.09 5.47
CA LEU A 160 10.05 30.78 5.23
C LEU A 160 10.41 31.76 6.35
N GLU A 161 9.46 32.57 6.80
CA GLU A 161 9.66 33.50 7.92
C GLU A 161 10.05 32.75 9.20
N ARG A 162 9.31 31.71 9.57
CA ARG A 162 9.62 30.85 10.72
C ARG A 162 11.00 30.19 10.62
N TRP A 163 11.41 29.77 9.42
CA TRP A 163 12.75 29.24 9.17
C TRP A 163 13.80 30.33 9.38
N THR A 164 13.61 31.54 8.85
CA THR A 164 14.55 32.65 9.06
C THR A 164 14.67 33.04 10.53
N GLU A 165 13.56 33.06 11.28
CA GLU A 165 13.57 33.30 12.73
C GLU A 165 14.36 32.21 13.46
N HIS A 166 14.06 30.93 13.18
CA HIS A 166 14.75 29.81 13.83
C HIS A 166 16.26 29.86 13.60
N PHE A 167 16.70 30.11 12.36
CA PHE A 167 18.12 30.17 12.04
C PHE A 167 18.80 31.42 12.60
N LYS A 168 18.14 32.58 12.61
CA LYS A 168 18.66 33.79 13.27
C LYS A 168 18.81 33.57 14.77
N GLU A 169 17.80 33.02 15.44
CA GLU A 169 17.89 32.71 16.88
C GLU A 169 18.95 31.65 17.17
N THR A 170 19.07 30.60 16.35
CA THR A 170 19.97 29.48 16.64
C THR A 170 21.44 29.79 16.31
N LEU A 171 21.69 30.48 15.20
CA LEU A 171 23.05 30.76 14.71
C LEU A 171 23.58 32.13 15.12
N ASN A 172 22.69 33.10 15.38
CA ASN A 172 23.05 34.46 15.78
C ASN A 172 22.58 34.79 17.20
N ALA A 173 22.15 33.81 18.01
CA ALA A 173 22.10 34.02 19.45
C ALA A 173 23.53 34.28 19.92
N GLU A 174 23.82 35.55 20.14
CA GLU A 174 25.01 35.99 20.82
C GLU A 174 25.16 35.12 22.06
N HIS A 175 26.26 34.37 22.10
CA HIS A 175 26.85 33.99 23.37
C HIS A 175 26.97 35.31 24.12
N GLN A 176 26.08 35.56 25.08
CA GLN A 176 26.28 36.61 26.07
C GLN A 176 27.51 36.18 26.87
N ALA A 177 28.67 36.33 26.25
CA ALA A 177 29.90 36.53 26.96
C ALA A 177 29.67 37.85 27.68
N ASP A 178 29.31 37.77 28.96
CA ASP A 178 29.82 38.74 29.91
C ASP A 178 31.34 38.71 29.72
N VAL A 179 31.83 39.55 28.82
CA VAL A 179 33.26 39.74 28.61
C VAL A 179 33.73 40.45 29.87
N PRO A 180 34.54 39.81 30.74
CA PRO A 180 35.11 40.53 31.86
C PRO A 180 36.04 41.59 31.26
N VAL A 181 35.85 42.85 31.62
CA VAL A 181 36.78 43.92 31.26
C VAL A 181 38.14 43.56 31.86
N ILE A 182 39.09 43.16 31.02
CA ILE A 182 40.47 42.92 31.43
C ILE A 182 41.16 44.29 31.45
N GLU A 183 41.36 44.85 32.64
CA GLU A 183 42.21 46.02 32.81
C GLU A 183 43.64 45.67 32.36
N GLN A 184 44.09 46.35 31.32
CA GLN A 184 45.39 46.16 30.71
C GLN A 184 46.46 46.74 31.65
N PHE A 185 47.01 45.91 32.53
CA PHE A 185 48.16 46.28 33.36
C PHE A 185 49.42 46.30 32.50
N GLY A 186 49.94 47.49 32.22
CA GLY A 186 51.21 47.69 31.53
C GLY A 186 52.37 47.30 32.44
N MET A 187 52.96 46.12 32.20
CA MET A 187 54.31 45.83 32.67
C MET A 187 55.26 46.01 31.49
N GLU A 188 55.98 47.13 31.51
CA GLU A 188 57.15 47.37 30.67
C GLU A 188 58.24 46.37 31.12
N LEU A 189 58.59 45.44 30.23
CA LEU A 189 59.68 44.50 30.47
C LEU A 189 60.94 45.07 29.81
N ASP A 190 61.84 45.58 30.64
CA ASP A 190 63.21 45.94 30.23
C ASP A 190 63.96 44.66 29.84
N ILE A 191 64.18 44.48 28.54
CA ILE A 191 65.01 43.42 28.00
C ILE A 191 66.38 44.03 27.71
N ASP A 192 67.34 43.76 28.60
CA ASP A 192 68.74 44.12 28.43
C ASP A 192 69.38 43.22 27.36
N ILE A 193 69.76 43.80 26.24
CA ILE A 193 70.53 43.13 25.19
C ILE A 193 72.00 43.43 25.47
N GLY A 194 72.62 42.57 26.27
CA GLY A 194 74.06 42.56 26.51
C GLY A 194 74.85 42.12 25.27
N GLU A 195 75.93 42.87 25.03
CA GLU A 195 76.90 42.81 23.93
C GLU A 195 77.68 41.48 23.80
#